data_AF-A0A3M1SH94-F1
#
_entry.id   AF-A0A3M1SH94-F1
#
_cell.length_a   1.000
_cell.length_b   1.000
_cell.length_c   1.000
_cell.angle_alpha   90.00
_cell.angle_beta   90.00
_cell.angle_gamma   90.00
#
_symmetry.space_group_name_H-M   'P 1'
#
loop_
_entity.id
_entity.type
_entity.pdbx_description
1 polymer ?
#
loop_
_entity_poly.entity_id
_entity_poly.type
_entity_poly.pdbx_seq_one_letter_code
_entity_poly.pdbx_strand_id
1 'polypeptide(L)'
;MKGVEVFKDTNLGTNGKSCYSCHYKGSGIDGRKTEFTIMGKKKASIEDAVNFCIEVALKGKPLPKDSQKMQDLVSYLKTLTGKKYKRKVIKGC
;
A
#
# COMPACT_ATOMS: atom_id res chain seq x y z
N MET A 1 -8.29 -5.11 -13.25
CA MET A 1 -6.85 -5.46 -13.13
C MET A 1 -6.69 -6.25 -11.82
N LYS A 2 -5.57 -6.93 -11.54
CA LYS A 2 -5.42 -7.61 -10.24
C LYS A 2 -4.84 -6.61 -9.23
N GLY A 3 -5.50 -6.35 -8.10
CA GLY A 3 -5.03 -5.39 -7.09
C GLY A 3 -3.59 -5.59 -6.60
N VAL A 4 -3.10 -6.84 -6.65
CA VAL A 4 -1.70 -7.18 -6.35
C VAL A 4 -0.70 -6.60 -7.36
N GLU A 5 -1.10 -6.40 -8.62
CA GLU A 5 -0.27 -5.79 -9.67
C GLU A 5 -0.11 -4.31 -9.37
N VAL A 6 -1.20 -3.62 -9.05
CA VAL A 6 -1.17 -2.21 -8.59
C VAL A 6 -0.31 -2.07 -7.34
N PHE A 7 -0.41 -3.00 -6.39
CA PHE A 7 0.42 -3.00 -5.18
C PHE A 7 1.92 -3.13 -5.44
N LYS A 8 2.31 -3.77 -6.54
CA LYS A 8 3.71 -3.97 -6.95
C LYS A 8 4.19 -2.92 -7.95
N ASP A 9 3.29 -2.12 -8.51
CA ASP A 9 3.57 -1.13 -9.55
C ASP A 9 4.47 -0.01 -9.02
N THR A 10 5.68 0.07 -9.58
CA THR A 10 6.66 1.12 -9.25
C THR A 10 6.35 2.45 -9.93
N ASN A 11 5.44 2.47 -10.91
CA ASN A 11 5.05 3.68 -11.63
C ASN A 11 4.02 4.53 -10.88
N LEU A 12 3.53 4.05 -9.72
CA LEU A 12 2.69 4.87 -8.83
C LEU A 12 3.44 6.04 -8.21
N GLY A 13 4.77 5.91 -8.11
CA GLY A 13 5.66 6.92 -7.56
C GLY A 13 6.68 7.43 -8.57
N THR A 14 7.54 8.31 -8.09
CA THR A 14 8.68 8.85 -8.86
C THR A 14 10.03 8.35 -8.35
N ASN A 15 10.04 7.60 -7.24
CA ASN A 15 11.26 7.14 -6.57
C ASN A 15 11.59 5.65 -6.81
N GLY A 16 10.96 5.02 -7.79
CA GLY A 16 11.18 3.62 -8.16
C GLY A 16 10.71 2.58 -7.14
N LYS A 17 9.99 2.99 -6.09
CA LYS A 17 9.43 2.09 -5.08
C LYS A 17 7.95 1.82 -5.37
N SER A 18 7.47 0.69 -4.86
CA SER A 18 6.04 0.36 -4.80
C SER A 18 5.62 0.05 -3.37
N CYS A 19 4.33 -0.18 -3.15
CA CYS A 19 3.82 -0.58 -1.84
C CYS A 19 4.53 -1.84 -1.34
N TYR A 20 4.83 -2.78 -2.24
CA TYR A 20 5.57 -4.00 -1.95
C TYR A 20 6.99 -3.78 -1.42
N SER A 21 7.65 -2.68 -1.81
CA SER A 21 9.01 -2.35 -1.35
C SER A 21 9.07 -2.18 0.18
N CYS A 22 8.02 -1.61 0.78
CA CYS A 22 7.90 -1.42 2.23
C CYS A 22 7.06 -2.52 2.89
N HIS A 23 5.96 -2.92 2.26
CA HIS A 23 4.99 -3.88 2.77
C HIS A 23 5.08 -5.21 2.01
N TYR A 24 6.20 -5.91 2.20
CA TYR A 24 6.43 -7.21 1.56
C TYR A 24 5.27 -8.18 1.80
N LYS A 25 4.64 -8.67 0.72
CA LYS A 25 3.43 -9.53 0.78
C LYS A 25 2.29 -8.94 1.64
N GLY A 26 2.16 -7.62 1.70
CA GLY A 26 1.15 -6.95 2.53
C GLY A 26 1.51 -6.88 4.01
N SER A 27 2.78 -7.12 4.36
CA SER A 27 3.26 -7.12 5.74
C SER A 27 2.88 -5.85 6.50
N GLY A 28 2.23 -6.04 7.66
CA GLY A 28 1.86 -4.95 8.56
C GLY A 28 0.70 -4.09 8.05
N ILE A 29 0.04 -4.44 6.96
CA ILE A 29 -1.20 -3.80 6.50
C ILE A 29 -2.39 -4.64 6.95
N ASP A 30 -3.33 -4.01 7.64
CA ASP A 30 -4.64 -4.59 7.97
C ASP A 30 -5.75 -3.79 7.30
N GLY A 31 -6.14 -4.20 6.09
CA GLY A 31 -7.13 -3.48 5.29
C GLY A 31 -8.57 -3.69 5.76
N ARG A 32 -8.79 -4.44 6.85
CA ARG A 32 -10.12 -4.63 7.46
C ARG A 32 -10.45 -3.54 8.48
N LYS A 33 -9.47 -2.72 8.84
CA LYS A 33 -9.69 -1.56 9.72
C LYS A 33 -10.43 -0.45 8.98
N THR A 34 -11.23 0.28 9.73
CA THR A 34 -11.94 1.48 9.25
C THR A 34 -11.12 2.75 9.46
N GLU A 35 -10.18 2.75 10.41
CA GLU A 35 -9.31 3.89 10.71
C GLU A 35 -7.83 3.50 10.68
N PHE A 36 -7.01 4.40 10.16
CA PHE A 36 -5.57 4.21 10.04
C PHE A 36 -4.82 5.39 10.63
N THR A 37 -3.85 5.13 11.50
CA THR A 37 -2.92 6.16 11.98
C THR A 37 -1.57 5.96 11.32
N ILE A 38 -1.18 6.91 10.47
CA ILE A 38 0.06 6.84 9.68
C ILE A 38 0.85 8.12 9.96
N MET A 39 2.07 7.97 10.47
CA MET A 39 2.95 9.10 10.83
C MET A 39 2.27 10.14 11.73
N GLY A 40 1.51 9.69 12.73
CA GLY A 40 0.77 10.55 13.66
C GLY A 40 -0.49 11.21 13.08
N LYS A 41 -0.82 10.97 11.79
CA LYS A 41 -2.04 11.48 11.16
C LYS A 41 -3.09 10.37 11.06
N LYS A 42 -4.31 10.66 11.52
CA LYS A 42 -5.47 9.79 11.31
C LYS A 42 -5.97 9.89 9.87
N LYS A 43 -6.39 8.76 9.31
CA LYS A 43 -7.03 8.61 8.01
C LYS A 43 -8.33 7.85 8.19
N ALA A 44 -9.40 8.43 7.66
CA ALA A 44 -10.77 7.97 7.84
C ALA A 44 -11.13 6.79 6.93
N SER A 45 -10.30 6.50 5.93
CA SER A 45 -10.53 5.40 5.00
C SER A 45 -9.22 4.78 4.50
N ILE A 46 -9.34 3.60 3.90
CA ILE A 46 -8.20 2.89 3.29
C ILE A 46 -7.71 3.61 2.03
N GLU A 47 -8.60 4.25 1.27
CA GLU A 47 -8.28 5.09 0.12
C GLU A 47 -7.43 6.30 0.55
N ASP A 48 -7.77 6.92 1.68
CA ASP A 48 -7.00 8.05 2.24
C ASP A 48 -5.61 7.60 2.71
N ALA A 49 -5.52 6.42 3.30
CA ALA A 49 -4.24 5.81 3.67
C ALA A 49 -3.38 5.49 2.44
N VAL A 50 -3.98 4.93 1.38
CA VAL A 50 -3.32 4.63 0.11
C VAL A 50 -2.79 5.90 -0.54
N ASN A 51 -3.64 6.92 -0.70
CA ASN A 51 -3.23 8.18 -1.32
C ASN A 51 -2.15 8.90 -0.51
N PHE A 52 -2.22 8.86 0.83
CA PHE A 52 -1.16 9.37 1.68
C PHE A 52 0.17 8.66 1.43
N CYS A 53 0.17 7.33 1.30
CA CYS A 53 1.38 6.58 1.00
C CYS A 53 1.93 6.89 -0.40
N ILE A 54 1.07 7.01 -1.41
CA ILE A 54 1.48 7.37 -2.77
C ILE A 54 2.14 8.76 -2.79
N GLU A 55 1.51 9.75 -2.17
CA GLU A 55 2.01 11.12 -2.15
C GLU A 55 3.28 11.26 -1.30
N VAL A 56 3.23 10.79 -0.05
CA VAL A 56 4.29 11.05 0.93
C VAL A 56 5.47 10.10 0.77
N ALA A 57 5.21 8.80 0.61
CA ALA A 57 6.24 7.77 0.57
C ALA A 57 6.75 7.48 -0.84
N LEU A 58 5.86 7.46 -1.84
CA LEU A 58 6.23 7.19 -3.24
C LEU A 58 6.51 8.47 -4.04
N LYS A 59 6.18 9.66 -3.52
CA LYS A 59 6.31 10.94 -4.22
C LYS A 59 5.55 10.97 -5.55
N GLY A 60 4.41 10.27 -5.58
CA GLY A 60 3.53 10.13 -6.73
C GLY A 60 2.30 11.03 -6.63
N LYS A 61 1.44 10.95 -7.65
CA LYS A 61 0.14 11.63 -7.66
C LYS A 61 -0.93 10.73 -7.05
N PRO A 62 -1.79 11.24 -6.15
CA PRO A 62 -2.92 10.49 -5.63
C PRO A 62 -3.79 9.91 -6.73
N LEU A 63 -4.34 8.71 -6.49
CA LEU A 63 -5.32 8.09 -7.38
C LEU A 63 -6.72 8.66 -7.07
N PRO A 64 -7.58 8.84 -8.09
CA PRO A 64 -8.99 9.11 -7.86
C PRO A 64 -9.61 7.98 -7.03
N LYS A 65 -10.36 8.33 -5.99
CA LYS A 65 -10.90 7.35 -5.03
C LYS A 65 -11.88 6.37 -5.68
N ASP A 66 -12.59 6.84 -6.70
CA ASP A 66 -13.56 6.12 -7.52
C ASP A 66 -12.92 5.35 -8.69
N SER A 67 -11.63 5.53 -8.97
CA SER A 67 -10.96 4.83 -10.07
C SER A 67 -10.93 3.32 -9.87
N GLN A 68 -11.05 2.57 -10.98
CA GLN A 68 -10.92 1.11 -10.96
C GLN A 68 -9.59 0.66 -10.32
N LYS A 69 -8.51 1.42 -10.55
CA LYS A 69 -7.18 1.14 -9.97
C LYS A 69 -7.20 1.24 -8.44
N MET A 70 -7.86 2.24 -7.87
CA MET A 70 -8.05 2.35 -6.43
C MET A 70 -8.91 1.19 -5.90
N GLN A 71 -10.04 0.90 -6.54
CA GLN A 71 -10.95 -0.17 -6.11
C GLN A 71 -10.26 -1.54 -6.12
N ASP A 72 -9.53 -1.87 -7.18
CA ASP A 72 -8.76 -3.12 -7.30
C ASP A 72 -7.72 -3.23 -6.18
N LEU A 73 -6.98 -2.15 -5.92
CA LEU A 73 -5.99 -2.08 -4.85
C LEU A 73 -6.63 -2.27 -3.47
N VAL A 74 -7.70 -1.52 -3.17
CA VAL A 74 -8.43 -1.62 -1.90
C VAL A 74 -8.99 -3.02 -1.69
N SER A 75 -9.56 -3.63 -2.73
CA SER A 75 -10.05 -5.01 -2.68
C SER A 75 -8.94 -5.98 -2.26
N TYR A 76 -7.74 -5.86 -2.86
CA TYR A 76 -6.59 -6.64 -2.43
C TYR A 76 -6.19 -6.35 -0.97
N LEU A 77 -6.09 -5.07 -0.57
CA LEU A 77 -5.69 -4.71 0.79
C LEU A 77 -6.67 -5.22 1.86
N LYS A 78 -7.97 -5.29 1.56
CA LYS A 78 -9.00 -5.85 2.45
C LYS A 78 -8.81 -7.35 2.73
N THR A 79 -8.10 -8.08 1.87
CA THR A 79 -7.73 -9.48 2.12
C THR A 79 -6.58 -9.62 3.14
N LEU A 80 -5.87 -8.53 3.43
CA LEU A 80 -4.71 -8.53 4.33
C LEU A 80 -5.15 -8.40 5.79
N THR A 81 -4.45 -9.13 6.66
CA THR A 81 -4.85 -9.33 8.06
C THR A 81 -3.89 -8.69 9.08
N GLY A 82 -2.96 -7.83 8.64
CA GLY A 82 -1.97 -7.20 9.52
C GLY A 82 -0.78 -8.09 9.90
N LYS A 83 -0.72 -9.33 9.38
CA LYS A 83 0.40 -10.24 9.63
C LYS A 83 1.72 -9.61 9.18
N LYS A 84 2.75 -9.65 10.04
CA LYS A 84 4.10 -9.21 9.69
C LYS A 84 4.85 -10.34 9.00
N TYR A 85 5.30 -10.11 7.78
CA TYR A 85 6.18 -11.02 7.06
C TYR A 85 7.60 -10.48 7.10
N LYS A 86 8.52 -11.24 7.70
CA LYS A 86 9.94 -10.92 7.63
C LYS A 86 10.45 -11.36 6.25
N ARG A 87 11.05 -10.44 5.48
CA ARG A 87 11.93 -10.84 4.38
C ARG A 87 13.09 -11.59 5.01
N LYS A 88 13.28 -12.87 4.66
CA LYS A 88 14.52 -13.57 4.99
C LYS A 88 15.63 -12.84 4.22
N VAL A 89 16.40 -12.00 4.91
CA VAL A 89 17.66 -11.50 4.38
C VAL A 89 18.59 -12.70 4.40
N ILE A 90 18.80 -13.31 3.24
CA ILE A 90 19.89 -14.26 3.07
C ILE A 90 21.14 -13.39 3.08
N LYS A 91 21.82 -13.30 4.23
CA LYS A 91 23.16 -12.72 4.32
C LYS A 91 24.10 -13.67 3.58
N GLY A 92 24.66 -13.23 2.46
CA GLY A 92 25.74 -13.94 1.76
C GLY A 92 25.62 -13.86 0.25
N CYS A 93 26.19 -12.80 -0.33
CA CYS A 93 27.05 -12.79 -1.52
C CYS A 93 28.01 -11.61 -1.33
#